data_AF-A0ABD3GS11-F1
#
_entry.id   AF-A0ABD3GS11-F1
#
_cell.length_a   1.000
_cell.length_b   1.000
_cell.length_c   1.000
_cell.angle_alpha   90.00
_cell.angle_beta   90.00
_cell.angle_gamma   90.00
#
_symmetry.space_group_name_H-M   'P 1'
#
loop_
_entity.id
_entity.type
_entity.pdbx_description
1 polymer ?
#
loop_
_entity_poly.entity_id
_entity_poly.type
_entity_poly.pdbx_seq_one_letter_code
_entity_poly.pdbx_strand_id
1 'polypeptide(L)'
;MMRHGMNKAGQTLGVVGLGGLGHMAVKFGKAFGMKVMVLSTSESKKEESLTAARMPLHSIVDTVPVYHPLDVYLPLLKFQGTIVLVAFPHKPCQFAAWNLHRAKLLNIWFTSYFIGLL
;
A
#
# COMPACT_ATOMS: atom_id res chain seq x y z
N MET A 1 -8.43 3.99 -4.77
CA MET A 1 -8.12 5.17 -3.93
C MET A 1 -9.38 5.81 -3.33
N MET A 2 -10.30 6.37 -4.13
CA MET A 2 -11.50 7.05 -3.61
C MET A 2 -12.42 6.15 -2.76
N ARG A 3 -12.67 4.91 -3.20
CA ARG A 3 -13.50 3.92 -2.46
C ARG A 3 -12.95 3.53 -1.08
N HIS A 4 -11.67 3.80 -0.82
CA HIS A 4 -11.00 3.42 0.42
C HIS A 4 -10.53 4.63 1.24
N GLY A 5 -11.03 5.83 0.93
CA GLY A 5 -10.69 7.05 1.67
C GLY A 5 -9.24 7.51 1.50
N MET A 6 -8.54 7.00 0.47
CA MET A 6 -7.13 7.32 0.17
C MET A 6 -7.03 8.51 -0.79
N ASN A 7 -7.68 9.62 -0.44
CA ASN A 7 -7.77 10.81 -1.30
C ASN A 7 -7.84 12.11 -0.49
N LYS A 8 -7.52 12.08 0.81
CA LYS A 8 -7.52 13.29 1.65
C LYS A 8 -6.18 14.00 1.54
N ALA A 9 -6.22 15.30 1.24
CA ALA A 9 -5.03 16.14 1.23
C ALA A 9 -4.31 16.11 2.59
N GLY A 10 -2.97 16.17 2.57
CA GLY A 10 -2.13 16.09 3.77
C GLY A 10 -1.92 14.66 4.32
N GLN A 11 -2.62 13.64 3.80
CA GLN A 11 -2.32 12.25 4.16
C GLN A 11 -1.01 11.76 3.52
N THR A 12 -0.43 10.75 4.15
CA THR A 12 0.80 10.08 3.71
C THR A 12 0.44 8.79 2.98
N LEU A 13 0.91 8.67 1.74
CA LEU A 13 0.69 7.53 0.85
C LEU A 13 2.01 6.80 0.58
N GLY A 14 2.12 5.54 0.96
CA GLY A 14 3.18 4.64 0.53
C GLY A 14 2.82 3.95 -0.79
N VAL A 15 3.77 3.87 -1.72
CA VAL A 15 3.62 3.13 -2.98
C VAL A 15 4.70 2.06 -3.03
N VAL A 16 4.32 0.78 -2.94
CA VAL A 16 5.23 -0.35 -3.07
C VAL A 16 5.30 -0.75 -4.54
N GLY A 17 6.50 -0.67 -5.11
CA GLY A 17 6.78 -0.93 -6.52
C GLY A 17 6.63 0.29 -7.43
N LEU A 18 7.64 0.54 -8.26
CA LEU A 18 7.65 1.55 -9.32
C LEU A 18 7.49 0.89 -10.70
N GLY A 19 6.40 0.16 -10.89
CA GLY A 19 5.96 -0.28 -12.22
C GLY A 19 5.02 0.72 -12.89
N GLY A 20 4.33 0.30 -13.97
CA GLY A 20 3.30 1.12 -14.62
C GLY A 20 2.20 1.59 -13.66
N LEU A 21 1.68 0.68 -12.82
CA LEU A 21 0.67 1.00 -11.81
C LEU A 21 1.22 1.88 -10.67
N GLY A 22 2.45 1.63 -10.24
CA GLY A 22 3.12 2.43 -9.21
C GLY A 22 3.28 3.89 -9.61
N HIS A 23 3.69 4.15 -10.85
CA HIS A 23 3.77 5.51 -11.40
C HIS A 23 2.41 6.21 -11.41
N MET A 24 1.32 5.49 -11.71
CA MET A 24 -0.03 6.05 -11.64
C MET A 24 -0.41 6.38 -10.20
N ALA A 25 -0.13 5.49 -9.25
CA ALA A 25 -0.38 5.75 -7.83
C ALA A 25 0.35 7.01 -7.33
N VAL A 26 1.58 7.25 -7.78
CA VAL A 26 2.33 8.47 -7.45
C VAL A 26 1.68 9.73 -8.04
N LYS A 27 1.27 9.69 -9.32
CA LYS A 27 0.59 10.82 -9.97
C LYS A 27 -0.73 11.15 -9.27
N PHE A 28 -1.54 10.14 -8.97
CA PHE A 28 -2.80 10.33 -8.25
C PHE A 28 -2.57 10.85 -6.82
N GLY A 29 -1.63 10.27 -6.08
CA GLY A 29 -1.32 10.75 -4.73
C GLY A 29 -0.90 12.22 -4.70
N LYS A 30 -0.03 12.65 -5.63
CA LYS A 30 0.35 14.05 -5.77
C LYS A 30 -0.83 14.95 -6.17
N ALA A 31 -1.67 14.49 -7.11
CA ALA A 31 -2.87 15.22 -7.52
C ALA A 31 -3.89 15.40 -6.38
N PHE A 32 -3.99 14.44 -5.46
CA PHE A 32 -4.82 14.53 -4.26
C PHE A 32 -4.19 15.36 -3.12
N GLY A 33 -3.01 15.97 -3.33
CA GLY A 33 -2.31 16.72 -2.29
C GLY A 33 -1.77 15.86 -1.15
N MET A 34 -1.52 14.57 -1.41
CA MET A 34 -0.95 13.63 -0.45
C MET A 34 0.58 13.68 -0.49
N LYS A 35 1.21 13.41 0.65
CA LYS A 35 2.66 13.18 0.71
C LYS A 35 2.95 11.75 0.27
N VAL A 36 3.41 11.61 -0.97
CA VAL A 36 3.72 10.30 -1.56
C VAL A 36 5.14 9.88 -1.23
N MET A 37 5.28 8.64 -0.76
CA MET A 37 6.54 7.97 -0.51
C MET A 37 6.59 6.69 -1.33
N VAL A 38 7.71 6.47 -2.00
CA VAL A 38 7.93 5.25 -2.77
C VAL A 38 8.73 4.28 -1.93
N LEU A 39 8.21 3.06 -1.79
CA LEU A 39 8.82 1.95 -1.08
C LEU A 39 9.32 0.96 -2.13
N SER A 40 10.63 0.71 -2.15
CA SER A 40 11.24 -0.29 -3.02
C SER A 40 11.50 -1.58 -2.26
N THR A 41 11.34 -2.71 -2.94
CA THR A 41 11.63 -4.06 -2.41
C THR A 41 13.10 -4.46 -2.57
N SER A 42 13.92 -3.66 -3.27
CA SER A 42 15.35 -3.94 -3.45
C SER A 42 16.17 -3.58 -2.20
N GLU A 43 16.98 -4.52 -1.70
CA GLU A 43 17.85 -4.39 -0.51
C GLU A 43 18.73 -3.12 -0.54
N SER A 44 19.13 -2.69 -1.73
CA SER A 44 19.97 -1.51 -1.97
C SER A 44 19.28 -0.15 -1.74
N LYS A 45 17.95 -0.12 -1.55
CA LYS A 45 17.18 1.11 -1.25
C LYS A 45 16.39 1.03 0.07
N LYS A 46 16.60 -0.04 0.84
CA LYS A 46 15.89 -0.29 2.11
C LYS A 46 16.23 0.78 3.15
N GLU A 47 17.51 1.12 3.31
CA GLU A 47 17.94 2.14 4.28
C GLU A 47 17.39 3.53 3.95
N GLU A 48 17.37 3.91 2.67
CA GLU A 48 16.82 5.20 2.23
C GLU A 48 15.30 5.27 2.50
N SER A 49 14.59 4.17 2.26
CA SER A 49 13.16 4.03 2.57
C SER A 49 12.88 4.04 4.08
N LEU A 50 13.72 3.41 4.91
CA LEU A 50 13.58 3.32 6.37
C LEU A 50 13.87 4.66 7.06
N THR A 51 14.83 5.43 6.52
CA THR A 51 15.17 6.76 7.04
C THR A 51 14.04 7.75 6.74
N ALA A 52 13.41 7.63 5.57
CA ALA A 52 12.18 8.34 5.21
C ALA A 52 10.94 7.82 5.97
N ALA A 53 10.92 6.54 6.35
CA ALA A 53 9.83 5.87 7.07
C ALA A 53 9.68 6.26 8.55
N ARG A 54 10.45 7.25 9.04
CA ARG A 54 10.12 7.98 10.28
C ARG A 54 8.75 8.67 10.23
N MET A 55 8.14 8.78 9.06
CA MET A 55 6.79 9.29 8.89
C MET A 55 5.77 8.15 8.83
N PRO A 56 4.84 8.08 9.80
CA PRO A 56 3.82 7.04 9.79
C PRO A 56 2.83 7.27 8.63
N LEU A 57 2.60 6.22 7.84
CA LEU A 57 1.81 6.21 6.62
C LEU A 57 0.32 6.02 6.94
N HIS A 58 -0.57 6.77 6.28
CA HIS A 58 -2.02 6.54 6.42
C HIS A 58 -2.48 5.40 5.51
N SER A 59 -1.84 5.26 4.36
CA SER A 59 -2.21 4.24 3.40
C SER A 59 -1.03 3.77 2.58
N ILE A 60 -1.06 2.50 2.17
CA ILE A 60 -0.06 1.87 1.31
C ILE A 60 -0.78 1.24 0.12
N VAL A 61 -0.25 1.44 -1.09
CA VAL A 61 -0.67 0.74 -2.30
C VAL A 61 0.47 -0.15 -2.74
N ASP A 62 0.23 -1.45 -2.75
CA ASP A 62 1.18 -2.44 -3.23
C ASP A 62 0.81 -2.88 -4.65
N THR A 63 1.77 -2.66 -5.55
CA THR A 63 1.66 -2.95 -6.98
C THR A 63 2.59 -4.06 -7.45
N VAL A 64 3.33 -4.71 -6.52
CA VAL A 64 4.34 -5.70 -6.85
C VAL A 64 3.71 -7.10 -6.96
N PRO A 65 3.76 -7.77 -8.13
CA PRO A 65 3.19 -9.11 -8.32
C PRO A 65 4.08 -10.25 -7.80
N VAL A 66 5.18 -9.92 -7.11
CA VAL A 66 6.16 -10.87 -6.58
C VAL A 66 6.05 -10.91 -5.07
N TYR A 67 6.24 -12.10 -4.50
CA TYR A 67 6.23 -12.29 -3.05
C TYR A 67 7.21 -11.34 -2.35
N HIS A 68 6.70 -10.63 -1.37
CA HIS A 68 7.47 -9.84 -0.43
C HIS A 68 6.76 -9.85 0.92
N PRO A 69 7.51 -9.84 2.05
CA PRO A 69 6.92 -9.92 3.38
C PRO A 69 6.20 -8.61 3.75
N LEU A 70 4.92 -8.70 4.12
CA LEU A 70 4.12 -7.54 4.52
C LEU A 70 4.52 -6.99 5.90
N ASP A 71 5.16 -7.80 6.73
CA ASP A 71 5.65 -7.39 8.05
C ASP A 71 6.64 -6.21 8.02
N VAL A 72 7.26 -5.94 6.88
CA VAL A 72 8.12 -4.76 6.70
C VAL A 72 7.30 -3.48 6.56
N TYR A 73 6.09 -3.57 6.01
CA TYR A 73 5.24 -2.43 5.67
C TYR A 73 4.17 -2.14 6.72
N LEU A 74 3.64 -3.18 7.38
CA LEU A 74 2.59 -3.03 8.40
C LEU A 74 2.99 -2.12 9.59
N PRO A 75 4.23 -2.17 10.12
CA PRO A 75 4.66 -1.27 11.18
C PRO A 75 4.76 0.20 10.75
N LEU A 76 4.86 0.45 9.43
CA LEU A 76 4.93 1.81 8.88
C LEU A 76 3.56 2.48 8.83
N LEU A 77 2.47 1.70 8.94
CA LEU A 77 1.11 2.24 8.95
C LEU A 77 0.77 2.84 10.32
N LYS A 78 0.05 3.96 10.29
CA LYS A 78 -0.66 4.49 11.46
C LYS A 78 -1.71 3.50 11.96
N PHE A 79 -2.17 3.69 13.19
CA PHE A 79 -3.36 3.02 13.70
C PHE A 79 -4.55 3.24 12.75
N GLN A 80 -5.24 2.16 12.38
CA GLN A 80 -6.27 2.10 11.33
C GLN A 80 -5.78 2.48 9.92
N GLY A 81 -4.48 2.38 9.67
CA GLY A 81 -3.91 2.57 8.34
C GLY A 81 -4.40 1.49 7.37
N THR A 82 -4.50 1.85 6.09
CA THR A 82 -5.05 0.94 5.06
C THR A 82 -3.95 0.51 4.10
N ILE A 83 -3.75 -0.79 3.93
CA ILE A 83 -2.92 -1.32 2.86
C ILE A 83 -3.81 -1.97 1.79
N VAL A 84 -3.57 -1.57 0.54
CA VAL A 84 -4.28 -2.05 -0.64
C VAL A 84 -3.31 -2.90 -1.45
N LEU A 85 -3.61 -4.19 -1.57
CA LEU A 85 -2.89 -5.08 -2.47
C LEU A 85 -3.58 -5.04 -3.84
N VAL A 86 -2.87 -4.54 -4.85
CA VAL A 86 -3.37 -4.47 -6.24
C VAL A 86 -2.91 -5.69 -7.04
N ALA A 87 -1.73 -6.20 -6.73
CA ALA A 87 -1.20 -7.41 -7.34
C ALA A 87 -1.24 -8.57 -6.34
N PHE A 88 -1.46 -9.80 -6.82
CA PHE A 88 -1.43 -10.99 -5.97
C PHE A 88 -0.13 -11.76 -6.18
N PRO A 89 0.68 -11.97 -5.14
CA PRO A 89 1.84 -12.85 -5.24
C PRO A 89 1.39 -14.31 -5.35
N HIS A 90 2.14 -15.12 -6.11
CA HIS A 90 1.86 -16.56 -6.23
C HIS A 90 2.01 -17.35 -4.93
N LYS A 91 2.73 -16.80 -3.94
CA LYS A 91 2.83 -17.36 -2.58
C LYS A 91 1.90 -16.60 -1.65
N PRO A 92 1.21 -17.28 -0.71
CA PRO A 92 0.33 -16.60 0.23
C PRO A 92 1.10 -15.57 1.05
N CYS A 93 0.51 -14.39 1.22
CA CYS A 93 1.08 -13.34 2.04
C CYS A 93 1.24 -13.84 3.48
N GLN A 94 2.46 -13.77 4.01
CA GLN A 94 2.76 -14.10 5.39
C GLN A 94 2.96 -12.80 6.17
N PHE A 95 2.29 -12.70 7.32
CA PHE A 95 2.45 -11.62 8.28
C PHE A 95 2.02 -12.08 9.67
N ALA A 96 2.58 -11.44 10.70
CA ALA A 96 2.19 -11.72 12.08
C ALA A 96 0.77 -11.20 12.35
N ALA A 97 -0.13 -12.06 12.86
CA ALA A 97 -1.51 -11.69 13.18
C ALA A 97 -1.63 -10.48 14.12
N TRP A 98 -0.64 -10.29 15.01
CA TRP A 98 -0.54 -9.13 15.90
C TRP A 98 -0.52 -7.79 15.14
N ASN A 99 0.04 -7.76 13.92
CA ASN A 99 0.11 -6.55 13.10
C ASN A 99 -1.26 -6.12 12.55
N LEU A 100 -2.27 -7.01 12.55
CA LEU A 100 -3.61 -6.70 12.05
C LEU A 100 -4.37 -5.71 12.94
N HIS A 101 -4.06 -5.64 14.24
CA HIS A 101 -4.72 -4.68 15.15
C HIS A 101 -4.48 -3.22 14.73
N ARG A 102 -3.37 -2.95 14.01
CA ARG A 102 -3.01 -1.60 13.57
C ARG A 102 -3.51 -1.27 12.16
N ALA A 103 -3.76 -2.26 11.32
CA ALA A 103 -3.96 -2.05 9.89
C ALA A 103 -5.20 -2.76 9.36
N LYS A 104 -5.95 -2.06 8.51
CA LYS A 104 -7.02 -2.65 7.72
C LYS A 104 -6.44 -3.17 6.40
N LEU A 105 -6.36 -4.49 6.26
CA LEU A 105 -5.97 -5.15 5.02
C LEU A 105 -7.16 -5.15 4.06
N LEU A 106 -7.00 -4.53 2.88
CA LEU A 106 -8.00 -4.56 1.82
C LEU A 106 -7.39 -5.20 0.57
N ASN A 107 -7.99 -6.31 0.14
CA ASN A 107 -7.64 -6.95 -1.12
C ASN A 107 -8.62 -6.45 -2.19
N ILE A 108 -8.13 -5.80 -3.25
CA ILE A 108 -8.96 -5.35 -4.38
C ILE A 108 -8.78 -6.35 -5.53
N TRP A 109 -9.20 -7.58 -5.31
CA TRP A 109 -9.45 -8.52 -6.39
C TRP A 109 -10.95 -8.51 -6.68
N PHE A 110 -11.32 -7.97 -7.84
CA PHE A 110 -12.53 -8.37 -8.57
C PHE A 110 -13.84 -8.45 -7.75
N THR A 111 -14.24 -7.36 -7.09
CA THR A 111 -15.66 -7.15 -6.73
C THR A 111 -16.57 -6.95 -7.96
N SER A 112 -16.07 -7.25 -9.17
CA SER A 112 -16.84 -7.33 -10.43
C SER A 112 -17.35 -8.74 -10.76
N TYR A 113 -17.09 -9.75 -9.94
CA TYR A 113 -17.92 -10.96 -9.96
C TYR A 113 -18.88 -10.88 -8.77
N PHE A 114 -20.19 -10.86 -9.04
CA PHE A 114 -21.30 -10.94 -8.08
C PHE A 114 -21.90 -9.65 -7.47
N ILE A 115 -21.92 -8.52 -8.19
CA ILE A 115 -23.03 -7.54 -8.05
C ILE A 115 -23.57 -7.18 -9.45
N GLY A 116 -24.75 -7.73 -9.76
CA GLY A 116 -25.62 -7.46 -10.93
C GLY A 116 -25.39 -8.44 -12.11
N LEU A 117 -26.28 -9.34 -12.57
CA LEU A 117 -27.75 -9.52 -12.43
C LEU A 117 -28.52 -8.23 -12.17
N LEU A 118 -28.44 -7.33 -13.16
CA LEU A 118 -29.50 -6.45 -13.62
C LEU A 118 -29.23 -6.14 -15.09
#